data_AF-A0A8X6LFU1-F1
#
_entry.id   AF-A0A8X6LFU1-F1
#
_cell.length_a   1.000
_cell.length_b   1.000
_cell.length_c   1.000
_cell.angle_alpha   90.00
_cell.angle_beta   90.00
_cell.angle_gamma   90.00
#
_symmetry.space_group_name_H-M   'P 1'
#
loop_
_entity.id
_entity.type
_entity.pdbx_description
1 polymer ?
#
loop_
_entity_poly.entity_id
_entity_poly.type
_entity_poly.pdbx_seq_one_letter_code
_entity_poly.pdbx_strand_id
1 'polypeptide(L)'
;MLLPKIIINQCSWTNIFPRTVNGHVCATFRETCQKLNLLENDAHWDISLADASNTAQPPQIRTLFSIILTTCFPANPKDLWGKYKYYMSEDILHHMRRINANPNIQLTSNIYSEALILIEDVCLTIVNKSLIELGMIAPNRYRIGIFDRDILRETFFDVNDLQTFVRIICRNWY
;
A
#
# COMPACT_ATOMS: atom_id res chain seq x y z
N MET A 1 -23.17 -14.16 -15.55
CA MET A 1 -22.78 -15.37 -14.78
C MET A 1 -21.38 -15.16 -14.20
N LEU A 2 -21.27 -14.47 -13.06
CA LEU A 2 -19.99 -14.10 -12.42
C LEU A 2 -19.49 -15.13 -11.39
N LEU A 3 -20.27 -16.18 -11.16
CA LEU A 3 -20.08 -17.15 -10.09
C LEU A 3 -18.86 -18.11 -10.22
N PRO A 4 -18.25 -18.39 -11.39
CA PRO A 4 -17.06 -19.24 -11.42
C PRO A 4 -15.75 -18.57 -10.95
N LYS A 5 -15.68 -17.22 -10.94
CA LYS A 5 -14.42 -16.49 -10.78
C LYS A 5 -14.03 -16.24 -9.31
N ILE A 6 -15.00 -16.12 -8.41
CA ILE A 6 -14.77 -15.96 -6.96
C ILE A 6 -14.29 -17.26 -6.31
N ILE A 7 -14.64 -18.42 -6.89
CA ILE A 7 -14.36 -19.74 -6.30
C ILE A 7 -12.86 -20.09 -6.33
N ILE A 8 -12.06 -19.44 -7.19
CA ILE A 8 -10.62 -19.74 -7.36
C ILE A 8 -9.81 -19.41 -6.09
N ASN A 9 -10.20 -18.46 -5.25
CA ASN A 9 -9.39 -18.09 -4.07
C ASN A 9 -10.06 -18.31 -2.70
N GLN A 10 -11.28 -18.85 -2.66
CA GLN A 10 -12.07 -18.98 -1.42
C GLN A 10 -12.35 -20.42 -0.97
N CYS A 11 -11.97 -21.45 -1.73
CA CYS A 11 -12.35 -22.82 -1.38
C CYS A 11 -11.16 -23.78 -1.29
N SER A 12 -11.29 -24.75 -0.38
CA SER A 12 -10.38 -25.85 -0.03
C SER A 12 -10.10 -26.86 -1.15
N TRP A 13 -10.18 -26.46 -2.43
CA TRP A 13 -9.92 -27.32 -3.60
C TRP A 13 -8.44 -27.39 -4.01
N THR A 14 -7.53 -26.96 -3.14
CA THR A 14 -6.07 -27.02 -3.37
C THR A 14 -5.56 -28.43 -3.72
N ASN A 15 -6.32 -29.46 -3.38
CA ASN A 15 -5.99 -30.87 -3.62
C ASN A 15 -6.67 -31.49 -4.86
N ILE A 16 -7.57 -30.78 -5.54
CA ILE A 16 -8.37 -31.33 -6.66
C ILE A 16 -8.03 -30.69 -8.01
N PHE A 17 -7.34 -29.53 -8.01
CA PHE A 17 -6.96 -28.87 -9.25
C PHE A 17 -5.71 -29.49 -9.89
N PRO A 18 -5.72 -29.76 -11.21
CA PRO A 18 -4.55 -30.27 -11.91
C PRO A 18 -3.40 -29.26 -11.85
N ARG A 19 -2.24 -29.67 -11.36
CA ARG A 19 -1.02 -28.85 -11.35
C ARG A 19 -0.33 -28.78 -12.71
N THR A 20 -0.81 -29.52 -13.71
CA THR A 20 -0.18 -29.59 -15.02
C THR A 20 -1.05 -28.89 -16.07
N VAL A 21 -0.52 -27.83 -16.67
CA VAL A 21 -1.16 -27.11 -17.79
C VAL A 21 -0.24 -27.21 -19.00
N ASN A 22 -0.73 -27.74 -20.12
CA ASN A 22 0.05 -27.93 -21.36
C ASN A 22 1.42 -28.61 -21.11
N GLY A 23 1.43 -29.68 -20.31
CA GLY A 23 2.65 -30.43 -19.98
C GLY A 23 3.59 -29.78 -18.96
N HIS A 24 3.29 -28.57 -18.47
CA HIS A 24 4.10 -27.86 -17.48
C HIS A 24 3.48 -27.95 -16.08
N VAL A 25 4.26 -28.46 -15.12
CA VAL A 25 3.86 -28.48 -13.70
C VAL A 25 4.00 -27.08 -13.12
N CYS A 26 2.91 -26.54 -12.61
CA CYS A 26 2.82 -25.24 -11.94
C CYS A 26 3.00 -25.44 -10.43
N ALA A 27 3.80 -24.57 -9.81
CA ALA A 27 4.14 -24.66 -8.39
C ALA A 27 2.96 -24.27 -7.48
N THR A 28 2.08 -23.40 -7.98
CA THR A 28 0.93 -22.90 -7.24
C THR A 28 -0.35 -23.03 -8.03
N PHE A 29 -1.48 -23.17 -7.34
CA PHE A 29 -2.80 -23.18 -7.96
C PHE A 29 -3.06 -21.91 -8.77
N ARG A 30 -2.58 -20.76 -8.28
CA ARG A 30 -2.64 -19.48 -8.99
C ARG A 30 -1.90 -19.52 -10.33
N GLU A 31 -0.71 -20.09 -10.37
CA GLU A 31 0.07 -20.24 -11.61
C GLU A 31 -0.67 -21.13 -12.63
N THR A 32 -1.31 -22.20 -12.16
CA THR A 32 -2.21 -23.02 -13.01
C THR A 32 -3.35 -22.16 -13.59
N CYS A 33 -4.05 -21.40 -12.76
CA CYS A 33 -5.16 -20.54 -13.20
C CYS A 33 -4.71 -19.44 -14.17
N GLN A 34 -3.52 -18.89 -13.98
CA GLN A 34 -2.89 -17.95 -14.92
C GLN A 34 -2.66 -18.61 -16.28
N LYS A 35 -2.03 -19.80 -16.32
CA LYS A 35 -1.76 -20.51 -17.60
C LYS A 35 -3.04 -20.99 -18.31
N LEU A 36 -4.11 -21.24 -17.55
CA LEU A 36 -5.42 -21.59 -18.10
C LEU A 36 -6.25 -20.38 -18.54
N ASN A 37 -5.71 -19.15 -18.44
CA ASN A 37 -6.45 -17.91 -18.70
C ASN A 37 -7.78 -17.81 -17.93
N LEU A 38 -7.85 -18.40 -16.73
CA LEU A 38 -9.03 -18.36 -15.87
C LEU A 38 -9.09 -17.09 -15.03
N LEU A 39 -7.95 -16.39 -14.90
CA LEU A 39 -7.89 -15.06 -14.29
C LEU A 39 -8.31 -14.01 -15.31
N GLU A 40 -9.07 -13.03 -14.82
CA GLU A 40 -9.50 -11.90 -15.63
C GLU A 40 -8.27 -11.05 -16.01
N ASN A 41 -8.20 -10.58 -17.26
CA ASN A 41 -7.13 -9.71 -17.69
C ASN A 41 -7.19 -8.40 -16.88
N ASP A 42 -6.05 -7.94 -16.37
CA ASP A 42 -5.97 -6.76 -15.49
C ASP A 42 -6.35 -5.44 -16.19
N ALA A 43 -6.75 -5.47 -17.46
CA ALA A 43 -7.18 -4.33 -18.25
C ALA A 43 -8.28 -3.50 -17.56
N HIS A 44 -9.24 -4.13 -16.89
CA HIS A 44 -10.28 -3.39 -16.18
C HIS A 44 -9.75 -2.65 -14.96
N TRP A 45 -8.78 -3.25 -14.25
CA TRP A 45 -8.10 -2.63 -13.11
C TRP A 45 -7.17 -1.51 -13.55
N ASP A 46 -6.52 -1.67 -14.71
CA ASP A 46 -5.68 -0.65 -15.35
C ASP A 46 -6.52 0.60 -15.69
N ILE A 47 -7.65 0.43 -16.38
CA ILE A 47 -8.56 1.54 -16.70
C ILE A 47 -9.05 2.21 -15.42
N SER A 48 -9.49 1.42 -14.43
CA SER A 48 -10.02 1.95 -13.17
C SER A 48 -8.99 2.77 -12.39
N LEU A 49 -7.73 2.29 -12.34
CA LEU A 49 -6.63 3.01 -11.69
C LEU A 49 -6.15 4.22 -12.50
N ALA A 50 -6.22 4.15 -13.84
CA ALA A 50 -5.97 5.31 -14.71
C ALA A 50 -6.99 6.42 -14.45
N ASP A 51 -8.28 6.11 -14.42
CA ASP A 51 -9.33 7.08 -14.13
C ASP A 51 -9.18 7.67 -12.73
N ALA A 52 -8.89 6.82 -11.73
CA ALA A 52 -8.62 7.28 -10.37
C ALA A 52 -7.39 8.19 -10.31
N SER A 53 -6.32 7.91 -11.06
CA SER A 53 -5.13 8.77 -11.10
C SER A 53 -5.41 10.18 -11.63
N ASN A 54 -6.44 10.34 -12.46
CA ASN A 54 -6.86 11.64 -12.99
C ASN A 54 -7.88 12.37 -12.12
N THR A 55 -8.59 11.67 -11.24
CA THR A 55 -9.80 12.21 -10.57
C THR A 55 -9.77 12.15 -9.04
N ALA A 56 -8.90 11.33 -8.46
CA ALA A 56 -8.88 11.04 -7.03
C ALA A 56 -7.55 11.45 -6.38
N GLN A 57 -7.59 11.60 -5.05
CA GLN A 57 -6.40 11.88 -4.25
C GLN A 57 -5.61 10.60 -3.94
N PRO A 58 -4.29 10.69 -3.70
CA PRO A 58 -3.44 9.51 -3.45
C PRO A 58 -3.97 8.52 -2.39
N PRO A 59 -4.53 8.95 -1.24
CA PRO A 59 -5.13 8.01 -0.28
C PRO A 59 -6.30 7.21 -0.86
N GLN A 60 -7.14 7.82 -1.69
CA GLN A 60 -8.28 7.16 -2.32
C GLN A 60 -7.81 6.13 -3.37
N ILE A 61 -6.76 6.46 -4.12
CA ILE A 61 -6.14 5.53 -5.08
C ILE A 61 -5.53 4.33 -4.34
N ARG A 62 -4.85 4.55 -3.21
CA ARG A 62 -4.34 3.46 -2.35
C ARG A 62 -5.46 2.55 -1.82
N THR A 63 -6.58 3.12 -1.39
CA THR A 63 -7.75 2.35 -0.95
C THR A 63 -8.35 1.52 -2.09
N LEU A 64 -8.53 2.12 -3.27
CA LEU A 64 -9.03 1.40 -4.46
C LEU A 64 -8.11 0.23 -4.80
N PHE A 65 -6.81 0.45 -4.83
CA PHE A 65 -5.83 -0.60 -5.08
C PHE A 65 -5.89 -1.72 -4.02
N SER A 66 -6.01 -1.37 -2.74
CA SER A 66 -6.15 -2.33 -1.64
C SER A 66 -7.41 -3.18 -1.77
N ILE A 67 -8.53 -2.58 -2.21
CA ILE A 67 -9.77 -3.31 -2.51
C ILE A 67 -9.53 -4.28 -3.67
N ILE A 68 -8.94 -3.82 -4.78
CA ILE A 68 -8.61 -4.69 -5.93
C ILE A 68 -7.76 -5.88 -5.49
N LEU A 69 -6.72 -5.66 -4.66
CA LEU A 69 -5.88 -6.73 -4.16
C LEU A 69 -6.64 -7.76 -3.32
N THR A 70 -7.55 -7.31 -2.46
CA THR A 70 -8.18 -8.14 -1.43
C THR A 70 -9.47 -8.81 -1.89
N THR A 71 -10.19 -8.23 -2.85
CA THR A 71 -11.49 -8.73 -3.31
C THR A 71 -11.43 -9.28 -4.74
N CYS A 72 -10.59 -8.70 -5.60
CA CYS A 72 -10.55 -9.04 -7.02
C CYS A 72 -9.38 -9.92 -7.41
N PHE A 73 -8.32 -9.98 -6.60
CA PHE A 73 -7.13 -10.82 -6.82
C PHE A 73 -6.56 -10.70 -8.25
N PRO A 74 -6.05 -9.51 -8.64
CA PRO A 74 -5.55 -9.27 -9.99
C PRO A 74 -4.48 -10.29 -10.40
N ALA A 75 -4.36 -10.53 -11.70
CA ALA A 75 -3.39 -11.50 -12.23
C ALA A 75 -1.96 -11.05 -11.95
N ASN A 76 -1.65 -9.76 -12.15
CA ASN A 76 -0.32 -9.16 -12.00
C ASN A 76 -0.37 -7.88 -11.13
N PRO A 77 -0.57 -8.02 -9.81
CA PRO A 77 -0.66 -6.86 -8.90
C PRO A 77 0.61 -6.01 -8.88
N LYS A 78 1.78 -6.62 -9.10
CA LYS A 78 3.07 -5.94 -9.14
C LYS A 78 3.20 -5.00 -10.34
N ASP A 79 2.60 -5.37 -11.48
CA ASP A 79 2.64 -4.54 -12.69
C ASP A 79 1.71 -3.32 -12.54
N LEU A 80 0.51 -3.54 -11.99
CA LEU A 80 -0.41 -2.45 -11.61
C LEU A 80 0.27 -1.48 -10.62
N TRP A 81 0.90 -2.01 -9.57
CA TRP A 81 1.70 -1.18 -8.66
C TRP A 81 2.80 -0.41 -9.40
N GLY A 82 3.55 -1.08 -10.27
CA GLY A 82 4.62 -0.46 -11.05
C GLY A 82 4.16 0.76 -11.87
N LYS A 83 2.97 0.67 -12.46
CA LYS A 83 2.36 1.75 -13.25
C LYS A 83 1.85 2.91 -12.39
N TYR A 84 1.19 2.63 -11.27
CA TYR A 84 0.43 3.64 -10.52
C TYR A 84 1.06 4.11 -9.20
N LYS A 85 2.18 3.50 -8.77
CA LYS A 85 2.88 3.85 -7.52
C LYS A 85 3.22 5.33 -7.38
N TYR A 86 3.46 6.04 -8.50
CA TYR A 86 3.71 7.47 -8.50
C TYR A 86 2.53 8.22 -7.89
N TYR A 87 1.34 8.07 -8.48
CA TYR A 87 0.10 8.71 -8.05
C TYR A 87 -0.30 8.31 -6.63
N MET A 88 -0.02 7.08 -6.23
CA MET A 88 -0.29 6.59 -4.86
C MET A 88 0.66 7.16 -3.80
N SER A 89 1.73 7.86 -4.18
CA SER A 89 2.77 8.31 -3.25
C SER A 89 3.05 9.82 -3.32
N GLU A 90 2.30 10.56 -4.14
CA GLU A 90 2.49 12.00 -4.29
C GLU A 90 2.25 12.77 -2.98
N ASP A 91 1.22 12.42 -2.21
CA ASP A 91 0.92 13.04 -0.92
C ASP A 91 2.06 12.84 0.09
N ILE A 92 2.67 11.65 0.09
CA ILE A 92 3.83 11.33 0.93
C ILE A 92 5.04 12.17 0.52
N LEU A 93 5.28 12.34 -0.78
CA LEU A 93 6.34 13.22 -1.29
C LEU A 93 6.10 14.68 -0.88
N HIS A 94 4.88 15.18 -1.05
CA HIS A 94 4.52 16.54 -0.65
C HIS A 94 4.70 16.77 0.84
N HIS A 95 4.27 15.81 1.65
CA HIS A 95 4.45 15.82 3.10
C HIS A 95 5.94 15.86 3.46
N MET A 96 6.76 15.00 2.86
CA MET A 96 8.22 15.00 3.03
C MET A 96 8.87 16.34 2.70
N ARG A 97 8.48 16.97 1.58
CA ARG A 97 8.98 18.30 1.19
C ARG A 97 8.65 19.37 2.24
N ARG A 98 7.45 19.31 2.82
CA ARG A 98 7.02 20.23 3.88
C ARG A 98 7.81 20.03 5.18
N ILE A 99 7.91 18.79 5.67
CA ILE A 99 8.57 18.49 6.97
C ILE A 99 10.05 18.89 6.95
N ASN A 100 10.73 18.67 5.82
CA ASN A 100 12.16 18.94 5.65
C ASN A 100 12.44 20.35 5.10
N ALA A 101 11.41 21.17 4.85
CA ALA A 101 11.51 22.48 4.20
C ALA A 101 12.38 22.48 2.91
N ASN A 102 12.33 21.37 2.16
CA ASN A 102 13.18 21.15 0.98
C ASN A 102 12.31 20.75 -0.22
N PRO A 103 12.09 21.65 -1.20
CA PRO A 103 11.27 21.35 -2.38
C PRO A 103 11.95 20.39 -3.36
N ASN A 104 13.28 20.23 -3.27
CA ASN A 104 14.07 19.41 -4.20
C ASN A 104 14.07 17.92 -3.85
N ILE A 105 13.38 17.50 -2.78
CA ILE A 105 13.20 16.08 -2.49
C ILE A 105 12.49 15.44 -3.68
N GLN A 106 13.10 14.35 -4.18
CA GLN A 106 12.57 13.57 -5.29
C GLN A 106 11.91 12.28 -4.78
N LEU A 107 11.19 11.63 -5.68
CA LEU A 107 10.56 10.36 -5.42
C LEU A 107 11.63 9.28 -5.25
N THR A 108 11.69 8.68 -4.06
CA THR A 108 12.70 7.67 -3.70
C THR A 108 12.04 6.35 -3.34
N SER A 109 12.83 5.27 -3.30
CA SER A 109 12.38 3.97 -2.80
C SER A 109 11.73 4.05 -1.41
N ASN A 110 12.15 5.01 -0.59
CA ASN A 110 11.61 5.21 0.75
C ASN A 110 10.15 5.66 0.71
N ILE A 111 9.82 6.58 -0.19
CA ILE A 111 8.45 7.09 -0.35
C ILE A 111 7.52 5.99 -0.88
N TYR A 112 8.00 5.18 -1.81
CA TYR A 112 7.25 4.01 -2.28
C TYR A 112 7.08 2.93 -1.19
N SER A 113 8.09 2.75 -0.33
CA SER A 113 8.00 1.82 0.80
C SER A 113 6.91 2.26 1.77
N GLU A 114 6.82 3.57 2.06
CA GLU A 114 5.77 4.13 2.92
C GLU A 114 4.38 3.91 2.31
N ALA A 115 4.21 4.17 1.01
CA ALA A 115 2.95 3.91 0.34
C ALA A 115 2.54 2.42 0.41
N LEU A 116 3.49 1.49 0.31
CA LEU A 116 3.23 0.06 0.50
C LEU A 116 2.79 -0.29 1.93
N ILE A 117 3.35 0.37 2.96
CA ILE A 117 2.91 0.18 4.35
C ILE A 117 1.45 0.61 4.49
N LEU A 118 1.09 1.80 4.00
CA LEU A 118 -0.28 2.31 4.06
C LEU A 118 -1.28 1.39 3.33
N ILE A 119 -0.88 0.84 2.17
CA ILE A 119 -1.69 -0.14 1.44
C ILE A 119 -1.83 -1.42 2.25
N GLU A 120 -0.74 -1.91 2.85
CA GLU A 120 -0.79 -3.13 3.67
C GLU A 120 -1.73 -2.97 4.87
N ASP A 121 -1.71 -1.83 5.54
CA ASP A 121 -2.60 -1.58 6.68
C ASP A 121 -4.07 -1.61 6.25
N VAL A 122 -4.40 -1.05 5.08
CA VAL A 122 -5.75 -1.19 4.51
C VAL A 122 -6.06 -2.65 4.18
N CYS A 123 -5.14 -3.40 3.57
CA CYS A 123 -5.35 -4.82 3.30
C CYS A 123 -5.58 -5.65 4.58
N LEU A 124 -4.82 -5.37 5.64
CA LEU A 124 -4.98 -6.01 6.95
C LEU A 124 -6.37 -5.70 7.55
N THR A 125 -6.86 -4.47 7.40
CA THR A 125 -8.20 -4.11 7.89
C THR A 125 -9.33 -4.83 7.15
N ILE A 126 -9.16 -5.14 5.86
CA ILE A 126 -10.21 -5.76 5.04
C ILE A 126 -10.21 -7.29 5.20
N VAL A 127 -9.05 -7.94 5.07
CA VAL A 127 -8.95 -9.42 5.01
C VAL A 127 -7.95 -10.03 6.00
N ASN A 128 -7.26 -9.22 6.80
CA ASN A 128 -6.18 -9.64 7.70
C ASN A 128 -5.09 -10.49 7.01
N LYS A 129 -4.77 -10.13 5.76
CA LYS A 129 -3.69 -10.74 4.98
C LYS A 129 -2.61 -9.73 4.70
N SER A 130 -1.37 -10.17 4.79
CA SER A 130 -0.20 -9.38 4.42
C SER A 130 -0.10 -9.18 2.91
N LEU A 131 0.67 -8.18 2.47
CA LEU A 131 0.90 -7.98 1.03
C LEU A 131 1.59 -9.19 0.38
N ILE A 132 2.42 -9.92 1.12
CA ILE A 132 3.09 -11.14 0.63
C ILE A 132 2.05 -12.20 0.22
N GLU A 133 1.04 -12.41 1.05
CA GLU A 133 -0.04 -13.38 0.80
C GLU A 133 -0.94 -12.96 -0.37
N LEU A 134 -1.01 -11.67 -0.67
CA LEU A 134 -1.70 -11.10 -1.83
C LEU A 134 -0.81 -11.09 -3.10
N GLY A 135 0.40 -11.64 -3.02
CA GLY A 135 1.34 -11.72 -4.15
C GLY A 135 2.02 -10.39 -4.49
N MET A 136 2.03 -9.45 -3.54
CA MET A 136 2.71 -8.17 -3.61
C MET A 136 4.10 -8.23 -2.97
N ILE A 137 4.82 -7.10 -3.03
CA ILE A 137 6.14 -6.95 -2.40
C ILE A 137 5.92 -6.66 -0.91
N ALA A 138 6.72 -7.29 -0.04
CA ALA A 138 6.68 -7.01 1.39
C ALA A 138 7.09 -5.56 1.68
N PRO A 139 6.31 -4.80 2.46
CA PRO A 139 6.73 -3.47 2.88
C PRO A 139 7.83 -3.57 3.95
N ASN A 140 8.74 -2.59 3.95
CA ASN A 140 9.81 -2.53 4.93
C ASN A 140 9.37 -1.78 6.19
N ARG A 141 8.81 -2.53 7.16
CA ARG A 141 8.28 -2.00 8.44
C ARG A 141 9.34 -1.55 9.45
N TYR A 142 10.63 -1.79 9.22
CA TYR A 142 11.69 -1.40 10.17
C TYR A 142 12.08 0.09 10.08
N ARG A 143 11.48 0.84 9.14
CA ARG A 143 11.65 2.29 9.09
C ARG A 143 10.70 2.98 10.03
N ILE A 144 11.25 3.83 10.91
CA ILE A 144 10.50 4.88 11.61
C ILE A 144 9.63 5.58 10.57
N GLY A 145 8.31 5.47 10.72
CA GLY A 145 7.36 5.97 9.75
C GLY A 145 7.57 7.47 9.54
N ILE A 146 7.21 7.97 8.37
CA ILE A 146 7.29 9.41 8.10
C ILE A 146 6.39 10.16 9.08
N PHE A 147 5.23 9.56 9.37
CA PHE A 147 4.27 10.04 10.37
C PHE A 147 4.77 9.91 11.82
N ASP A 148 5.62 8.92 12.12
CA ASP A 148 6.22 8.81 13.46
C ASP A 148 7.13 10.00 13.77
N ARG A 149 7.73 10.65 12.75
CA ARG A 149 8.53 11.86 12.99
C ARG A 149 7.71 13.05 13.46
N ASP A 150 6.44 13.16 13.06
CA ASP A 150 5.56 14.21 13.57
C ASP A 150 5.17 13.93 15.02
N ILE A 151 4.88 12.67 15.36
CA ILE A 151 4.68 12.24 16.76
C ILE A 151 5.94 12.48 17.60
N LEU A 152 7.14 12.19 17.06
CA LEU A 152 8.40 12.48 17.73
C LEU A 152 8.59 14.00 17.88
N ARG A 153 8.32 14.81 16.85
CA ARG A 153 8.37 16.28 16.96
C ARG A 153 7.39 16.83 18.01
N GLU A 154 6.20 16.27 18.12
CA GLU A 154 5.21 16.64 19.15
C GLU A 154 5.57 16.15 20.55
N THR A 155 6.32 15.05 20.68
CA THR A 155 6.77 14.52 21.99
C THR A 155 8.11 15.10 22.45
N PHE A 156 8.92 15.64 21.54
CA PHE A 156 10.12 16.43 21.84
C PHE A 156 9.78 17.92 22.08
N PHE A 157 8.73 18.20 22.87
CA PHE A 157 8.65 19.51 23.53
C PHE A 157 9.86 19.63 24.46
N ASP A 158 10.71 20.64 24.23
CA ASP A 158 11.83 20.90 25.14
C ASP A 158 11.28 21.36 26.49
N VAL A 159 11.28 20.44 27.45
CA VAL A 159 10.83 20.68 28.82
C VAL A 159 11.61 21.85 29.43
N ASN A 160 12.86 22.10 29.02
CA ASN A 160 13.66 23.22 29.51
C ASN A 160 13.17 24.55 28.97
N ASP A 161 12.72 24.63 27.72
CA ASP A 161 12.12 25.85 27.14
C ASP A 161 10.78 26.16 27.81
N LEU A 162 9.94 25.14 28.03
CA LEU A 162 8.70 25.27 28.81
C LEU A 162 8.97 25.73 30.25
N GLN A 163 9.99 25.16 30.89
CA GLN A 163 10.35 25.51 32.27
C GLN A 163 10.98 26.90 32.35
N THR A 164 11.69 27.34 31.32
CA THR A 164 12.23 28.70 31.18
C THR A 164 11.10 29.69 30.93
N PHE A 165 10.14 29.37 30.07
CA PHE A 165 8.96 30.19 29.81
C PHE A 165 8.10 30.37 31.06
N VAL A 166 7.82 29.28 31.79
CA VAL A 166 7.12 29.34 33.08
C VAL A 166 7.91 30.15 34.10
N ARG A 167 9.24 29.99 34.19
CA ARG A 167 10.08 30.82 35.07
C ARG A 167 10.05 32.30 34.73
N ILE A 168 10.03 32.65 33.44
CA ILE A 168 9.96 34.04 32.98
C ILE A 168 8.59 34.64 33.31
N ILE A 169 7.50 33.90 33.06
CA ILE A 169 6.15 34.36 33.42
C ILE A 169 6.00 34.51 34.93
N CYS A 170 6.44 33.52 35.72
CA CYS A 170 6.39 33.60 37.18
C CYS A 170 7.26 34.72 37.76
N ARG A 171 8.39 35.07 37.12
CA ARG A 171 9.21 36.23 37.52
C ARG A 171 8.61 37.58 37.16
N ASN A 172 7.77 37.65 36.13
CA ASN A 172 7.11 38.89 35.70
C ASN A 172 5.76 39.12 36.41
N TRP A 173 5.34 38.21 37.28
CA TRP A 173 4.09 38.26 38.06
C TRP A 173 4.33 38.40 39.58
N TYR A 174 5.53 38.88 39.97
CA TYR A 174 5.92 39.40 41.28
C TYR A 174 6.81 40.63 41.08
#